data_AF-A0A286TX52-F1
#
_entry.id   AF-A0A286TX52-F1
#
_cell.length_a   1.000
_cell.length_b   1.000
_cell.length_c   1.000
_cell.angle_alpha   90.00
_cell.angle_beta   90.00
_cell.angle_gamma   90.00
#
_symmetry.space_group_name_H-M   'P 1'
#
loop_
_entity.id
_entity.type
_entity.pdbx_description
1 polymer ?
#
loop_
_entity_poly.entity_id
_entity_poly.type
_entity_poly.pdbx_seq_one_letter_code
_entity_poly.pdbx_strand_id
1 'polypeptide(L)'
;MGHYVKLIWLLVISVLMLGVSVVWFYKEYNPEWKQHQRAVFRKKIARAEEDYEFWSNPEWGDPEKAKALEGKINGLKNTKFDIKQILLKGEGLWSNHENGPRVERCMTCHIDEDELHELHPEGLPIAYDVYGCTVCHGGNGRALESERAHEGSHADRKAMEGPRTASADEFIRMWKRLRELNPESEEGLRVESFYGPTGEYQIYVGRRKCIRCHKKMHPEHVERWSKTKFKSFERIEKEPDYRKGSTEYKKKCYKCHTTGYREDKKVYSEPGVGCEACHGPGEVYSHLMAGEHKGDVKEGQKLVRISFDFKICGNCHVPKRHEMRKEYFKGIAHMK
;
A
#
# COMPACT_ATOMS: atom_id res chain seq x y z
N MET A 1 -13.91 45.12 -55.13
CA MET A 1 -14.42 44.30 -54.01
C MET A 1 -13.42 43.31 -53.40
N GLY A 2 -12.38 42.83 -54.11
CA GLY A 2 -11.50 41.77 -53.59
C GLY A 2 -10.48 42.13 -52.50
N HIS A 3 -9.99 43.37 -52.42
CA HIS A 3 -8.95 43.75 -51.44
C HIS A 3 -9.49 44.00 -50.02
N TYR A 4 -10.64 44.68 -49.90
CA TYR A 4 -11.27 44.94 -48.60
C TYR A 4 -11.78 43.66 -47.94
N VAL A 5 -12.32 42.71 -48.72
CA VAL A 5 -12.73 41.39 -48.21
C VAL A 5 -11.51 40.63 -47.68
N LYS A 6 -10.37 40.65 -48.38
CA LYS A 6 -9.12 40.05 -47.88
C LYS A 6 -8.62 40.71 -46.59
N LEU A 7 -8.71 42.04 -46.49
CA LEU A 7 -8.30 42.78 -45.29
C LEU A 7 -9.18 42.43 -44.08
N ILE A 8 -10.50 42.34 -44.28
CA ILE A 8 -11.45 41.96 -43.24
C ILE A 8 -11.18 40.53 -42.76
N TRP A 9 -10.96 39.58 -43.67
CA TRP A 9 -10.61 38.19 -43.31
C TRP A 9 -9.30 38.12 -42.51
N LEU A 10 -8.28 38.89 -42.89
CA LEU A 10 -7.01 38.92 -42.19
C LEU A 10 -7.15 39.53 -40.79
N LEU A 11 -7.98 40.57 -40.63
CA LEU A 11 -8.34 41.15 -39.33
C LEU A 11 -9.09 40.14 -38.45
N VAL A 12 -10.09 39.45 -39.00
CA VAL A 12 -10.86 38.42 -38.28
C VAL A 12 -9.94 37.29 -37.81
N ILE A 13 -9.06 36.77 -38.67
CA ILE A 13 -8.10 35.72 -38.30
C ILE A 13 -7.13 36.22 -37.23
N SER A 14 -6.66 37.46 -37.33
CA SER A 14 -5.74 38.05 -36.35
C SER A 14 -6.40 38.20 -34.96
N VAL A 15 -7.66 38.67 -34.92
CA VAL A 15 -8.45 38.76 -33.69
C VAL A 15 -8.70 37.38 -33.11
N LEU A 16 -9.02 36.37 -33.94
CA LEU A 16 -9.17 34.99 -33.49
C LEU A 16 -7.87 34.44 -32.91
N MET A 17 -6.73 34.64 -33.57
CA MET A 17 -5.42 34.21 -33.04
C MET A 17 -5.05 34.90 -31.74
N LEU A 18 -5.34 36.20 -31.60
CA LEU A 18 -5.12 36.94 -30.36
C LEU A 18 -6.03 36.41 -29.24
N GLY A 19 -7.30 36.13 -29.55
CA GLY A 19 -8.23 35.50 -28.63
C GLY A 19 -7.75 34.13 -28.14
N VAL A 20 -7.30 33.26 -29.07
CA VAL A 20 -6.71 31.95 -28.73
C VAL A 20 -5.46 32.11 -27.87
N SER A 21 -4.60 33.07 -28.18
CA SER A 21 -3.38 33.35 -27.42
C SER A 21 -3.70 33.80 -25.99
N VAL A 22 -4.68 34.70 -25.81
CA VAL A 22 -5.14 35.14 -24.48
C VAL A 22 -5.70 33.96 -23.68
N VAL A 23 -6.52 33.10 -24.30
CA VAL A 23 -7.03 31.90 -23.64
C VAL A 23 -5.90 30.94 -23.25
N TRP A 24 -4.90 30.77 -24.11
CA TRP A 24 -3.74 29.92 -23.86
C TRP A 24 -2.89 30.46 -22.69
N PHE A 25 -2.54 31.75 -22.70
CA PHE A 25 -1.86 32.40 -21.59
C PHE A 25 -2.66 32.29 -20.29
N TYR A 26 -3.98 32.52 -20.34
CA TYR A 26 -4.82 32.39 -19.16
C TYR A 26 -4.75 30.97 -18.57
N LYS A 27 -4.81 29.93 -19.41
CA LYS A 27 -4.67 28.53 -18.99
C LYS A 27 -3.27 28.22 -18.43
N GLU A 28 -2.22 28.76 -19.04
CA GLU A 28 -0.83 28.56 -18.60
C GLU A 28 -0.58 29.19 -17.22
N TYR A 29 -1.14 30.38 -16.95
CA TYR A 29 -1.00 31.04 -15.65
C TYR A 29 -1.97 30.49 -14.59
N ASN A 30 -3.14 29.97 -15.00
CA ASN A 30 -4.17 29.40 -14.12
C ASN A 30 -4.47 27.92 -14.46
N PRO A 31 -3.47 27.03 -14.37
CA PRO A 31 -3.65 25.62 -14.66
C PRO A 31 -4.61 24.97 -13.66
N GLU A 32 -5.25 23.88 -14.09
CA GLU A 32 -6.28 23.16 -13.33
C GLU A 32 -5.81 22.78 -11.92
N TRP A 33 -4.59 22.27 -11.77
CA TRP A 33 -4.02 21.88 -10.48
C TRP A 33 -3.99 23.01 -9.43
N LYS A 34 -3.79 24.27 -9.84
CA LYS A 34 -3.85 25.42 -8.92
C LYS A 34 -5.25 25.63 -8.38
N GLN A 35 -6.27 25.30 -9.16
CA GLN A 35 -7.67 25.41 -8.75
C GLN A 35 -7.98 24.40 -7.63
N HIS A 36 -7.45 23.17 -7.73
CA HIS A 36 -7.56 22.16 -6.69
C HIS A 36 -6.90 22.60 -5.37
N GLN A 37 -5.65 23.07 -5.41
CA GLN A 37 -5.00 23.59 -4.20
C GLN A 37 -5.76 24.76 -3.60
N ARG A 38 -6.21 25.71 -4.43
CA ARG A 38 -7.01 26.85 -3.97
C ARG A 38 -8.28 26.41 -3.24
N ALA A 39 -8.97 25.37 -3.74
CA ALA A 39 -10.17 24.84 -3.11
C ALA A 39 -9.85 24.23 -1.73
N VAL A 40 -8.77 23.45 -1.61
CA VAL A 40 -8.35 22.87 -0.33
C VAL A 40 -7.95 23.96 0.67
N PHE A 41 -7.12 24.93 0.28
CA PHE A 41 -6.74 26.03 1.16
C PHE A 41 -7.94 26.86 1.59
N ARG A 42 -8.92 27.10 0.70
CA ARG A 42 -10.18 27.77 1.05
C ARG A 42 -10.96 27.00 2.13
N LYS A 43 -11.07 25.68 2.02
CA LYS A 43 -11.69 24.81 3.04
C LYS A 43 -10.93 24.89 4.38
N LYS A 44 -9.59 24.84 4.34
CA LYS A 44 -8.74 24.94 5.54
C LYS A 44 -8.84 26.31 6.22
N ILE A 45 -8.90 27.39 5.45
CA ILE A 45 -9.09 28.75 5.96
C ILE A 45 -10.46 28.88 6.61
N ALA A 46 -11.53 28.46 5.94
CA ALA A 46 -12.89 28.56 6.47
C ALA A 46 -13.04 27.81 7.81
N ARG A 47 -12.49 26.59 7.91
CA ARG A 47 -12.47 25.83 9.18
C ARG A 47 -11.67 26.53 10.27
N ALA A 48 -10.52 27.10 9.93
CA ALA A 48 -9.71 27.84 10.89
C ALA A 48 -10.38 29.14 11.35
N GLU A 49 -11.14 29.81 10.47
CA GLU A 49 -11.93 31.00 10.80
C GLU A 49 -13.10 30.66 11.74
N GLU A 50 -13.79 29.54 11.52
CA GLU A 50 -14.82 29.02 12.44
C GLU A 50 -14.23 28.67 13.82
N ASP A 51 -13.11 27.95 13.85
CA ASP A 51 -12.40 27.63 15.10
C ASP A 51 -11.95 28.93 15.81
N TYR A 52 -11.49 29.93 15.05
CA TYR A 52 -11.08 31.22 15.61
C TYR A 52 -12.27 31.95 16.25
N GLU A 53 -13.43 32.00 15.61
CA GLU A 53 -14.64 32.61 16.17
C GLU A 53 -15.06 31.91 17.48
N PHE A 54 -14.98 30.58 17.53
CA PHE A 54 -15.27 29.81 18.74
C PHE A 54 -14.31 30.13 19.89
N TRP A 55 -12.99 30.11 19.65
CA TRP A 55 -11.98 30.36 20.69
C TRP A 55 -11.82 31.83 21.06
N SER A 56 -12.32 32.76 20.24
CA SER A 56 -12.31 34.20 20.52
C SER A 56 -13.45 34.64 21.44
N ASN A 57 -14.34 33.73 21.86
CA ASN A 57 -15.45 34.06 22.73
C ASN A 57 -14.95 34.56 24.11
N PRO A 58 -15.42 35.73 24.61
CA PRO A 58 -14.98 36.27 25.90
C PRO A 58 -15.34 35.46 27.14
N GLU A 59 -16.36 34.59 27.09
CA GLU A 59 -16.89 33.85 28.24
C GLU A 59 -16.19 32.50 28.47
N TRP A 60 -15.86 31.77 27.40
CA TRP A 60 -15.27 30.41 27.48
C TRP A 60 -14.07 30.20 26.55
N GLY A 61 -13.75 31.19 25.72
CA GLY A 61 -12.66 31.13 24.77
C GLY A 61 -11.28 31.13 25.42
N ASP A 62 -10.27 30.91 24.60
CA ASP A 62 -8.87 30.86 25.00
C ASP A 62 -8.09 31.85 24.10
N PRO A 63 -7.69 33.02 24.64
CA PRO A 63 -7.00 34.03 23.86
C PRO A 63 -5.69 33.55 23.22
N GLU A 64 -4.99 32.60 23.84
CA GLU A 64 -3.76 32.04 23.27
C GLU A 64 -4.07 31.19 22.04
N LYS A 65 -5.13 30.37 22.09
CA LYS A 65 -5.60 29.58 20.95
C LYS A 65 -6.13 30.45 19.82
N ALA A 66 -6.91 31.49 20.15
CA ALA A 66 -7.40 32.45 19.16
C ALA A 66 -6.24 33.13 18.43
N LYS A 67 -5.21 33.59 19.16
CA LYS A 67 -4.01 34.19 18.56
C LYS A 67 -3.21 33.20 17.71
N ALA A 68 -3.11 31.94 18.14
CA ALA A 68 -2.47 30.90 17.34
C ALA A 68 -3.22 30.61 16.03
N LEU A 69 -4.55 30.59 16.08
CA LEU A 69 -5.41 30.40 14.90
C LEU A 69 -5.33 31.59 13.94
N GLU A 70 -5.29 32.82 14.43
CA GLU A 70 -5.05 34.01 13.61
C GLU A 70 -3.74 33.92 12.82
N GLY A 71 -2.65 33.52 13.49
CA GLY A 71 -1.37 33.25 12.84
C GLY A 71 -1.47 32.16 11.76
N LYS A 72 -2.19 31.08 12.04
CA LYS A 72 -2.44 29.99 11.08
C LYS A 72 -3.25 30.45 9.87
N ILE A 73 -4.32 31.22 10.06
CA ILE A 73 -5.14 31.79 8.99
C ILE A 73 -4.30 32.68 8.08
N ASN A 74 -3.49 33.57 8.66
CA ASN A 74 -2.59 34.44 7.91
C ASN A 74 -1.53 33.64 7.13
N GLY A 75 -0.99 32.57 7.71
CA GLY A 75 -0.10 31.64 7.02
C GLY A 75 -0.78 30.98 5.82
N LEU A 76 -1.99 30.44 6.01
CA LEU A 76 -2.77 29.80 4.95
C LEU A 76 -3.11 30.76 3.80
N LYS A 77 -3.56 31.98 4.11
CA LYS A 77 -3.88 33.03 3.12
C LYS A 77 -2.68 33.43 2.24
N ASN A 78 -1.47 33.33 2.78
CA ASN A 78 -0.22 33.69 2.08
C ASN A 78 0.53 32.49 1.47
N THR A 79 -0.07 31.29 1.50
CA THR A 79 0.58 30.10 0.96
C THR A 79 0.75 30.20 -0.55
N LYS A 80 1.95 29.90 -1.05
CA LYS A 80 2.22 29.77 -2.48
C LYS A 80 1.88 28.35 -2.94
N PHE A 81 1.22 28.24 -4.09
CA PHE A 81 0.90 26.96 -4.71
C PHE A 81 2.09 26.43 -5.50
N ASP A 82 2.38 25.15 -5.31
CA ASP A 82 3.53 24.46 -5.88
C ASP A 82 3.15 23.07 -6.42
N ILE A 83 3.94 22.58 -7.38
CA ILE A 83 3.79 21.20 -7.87
C ILE A 83 4.49 20.29 -6.87
N LYS A 84 3.72 19.50 -6.13
CA LYS A 84 4.25 18.46 -5.25
C LYS A 84 4.56 17.21 -6.06
N GLN A 85 5.81 16.74 -5.97
CA GLN A 85 6.23 15.51 -6.64
C GLN A 85 6.87 14.52 -5.65
N ILE A 86 6.53 13.25 -5.81
CA ILE A 86 7.15 12.13 -5.11
C ILE A 86 8.06 11.41 -6.12
N LEU A 87 9.33 11.25 -5.74
CA LEU A 87 10.29 10.45 -6.49
C LEU A 87 10.20 9.01 -6.01
N LEU A 88 9.61 8.14 -6.82
CA LEU A 88 9.33 6.77 -6.43
C LEU A 88 10.60 5.92 -6.52
N LYS A 89 10.93 5.18 -5.46
CA LYS A 89 12.05 4.23 -5.48
C LYS A 89 11.89 3.28 -6.67
N GLY A 90 12.96 2.97 -7.40
CA GLY A 90 12.92 2.03 -8.53
C GLY A 90 14.26 1.91 -9.24
N GLU A 91 14.35 0.99 -10.21
CA GLU A 91 15.53 0.84 -11.08
C GLU A 91 15.81 2.19 -11.76
N GLY A 92 16.81 2.91 -11.25
CA GLY A 92 17.22 4.21 -11.75
C GLY A 92 17.56 5.27 -10.70
N LEU A 93 17.25 5.11 -9.41
CA LEU A 93 17.35 6.25 -8.46
C LEU A 93 18.53 6.28 -7.50
N TRP A 94 19.26 5.17 -7.31
CA TRP A 94 20.35 5.14 -6.30
C TRP A 94 21.65 4.50 -6.78
N SER A 95 21.59 3.46 -7.61
CA SER A 95 22.79 2.78 -8.09
C SER A 95 23.53 3.53 -9.21
N ASN A 96 22.82 4.35 -9.98
CA ASN A 96 23.35 4.96 -11.21
C ASN A 96 23.37 6.50 -11.18
N HIS A 97 22.97 7.15 -10.07
CA HIS A 97 22.84 8.61 -9.95
C HIS A 97 21.96 9.26 -11.05
N GLU A 98 20.94 8.53 -11.54
CA GLU A 98 20.00 9.01 -12.54
C GLU A 98 18.66 9.43 -11.90
N ASN A 99 17.88 10.24 -12.60
CA ASN A 99 16.50 10.51 -12.20
C ASN A 99 15.64 9.31 -12.63
N GLY A 100 14.99 8.65 -11.68
CA GLY A 100 14.16 7.48 -11.97
C GLY A 100 13.02 7.81 -12.94
N PRO A 101 12.60 6.85 -13.78
CA PRO A 101 11.53 7.04 -14.75
C PRO A 101 10.15 7.23 -14.08
N ARG A 102 10.00 7.00 -12.78
CA ARG A 102 8.71 7.11 -12.09
C ARG A 102 8.67 8.31 -11.13
N VAL A 103 7.83 9.27 -11.49
CA VAL A 103 7.50 10.46 -10.69
C VAL A 103 5.99 10.51 -10.55
N GLU A 104 5.52 10.77 -9.33
CA GLU A 104 4.11 10.95 -9.02
C GLU A 104 3.83 12.39 -8.61
N ARG A 105 2.74 12.97 -9.10
CA ARG A 105 2.30 14.35 -8.84
C ARG A 105 0.85 14.41 -8.34
N CYS A 106 0.26 13.27 -7.96
CA CYS A 106 -1.10 13.21 -7.42
C CYS A 106 -1.28 14.16 -6.22
N MET A 107 -0.26 14.26 -5.36
CA MET A 107 -0.22 15.18 -4.23
C MET A 107 -0.23 16.67 -4.63
N THR A 108 -0.06 17.01 -5.90
CA THR A 108 -0.24 18.40 -6.37
C THR A 108 -1.72 18.80 -6.30
N CYS A 109 -2.64 17.90 -6.62
CA CYS A 109 -4.08 18.17 -6.53
C CYS A 109 -4.66 17.68 -5.20
N HIS A 110 -4.14 16.57 -4.67
CA HIS A 110 -4.53 15.99 -3.39
C HIS A 110 -3.56 16.41 -2.28
N ILE A 111 -3.52 17.70 -1.96
CA ILE A 111 -2.57 18.24 -0.98
C ILE A 111 -2.97 18.01 0.49
N ASP A 112 -4.19 17.52 0.75
CA ASP A 112 -4.69 17.30 2.10
C ASP A 112 -4.34 15.89 2.61
N GLU A 113 -3.17 15.78 3.22
CA GLU A 113 -2.65 14.50 3.73
C GLU A 113 -3.51 13.91 4.85
N ASP A 114 -4.14 14.74 5.68
CA ASP A 114 -5.04 14.29 6.75
C ASP A 114 -6.29 13.61 6.15
N GLU A 115 -6.91 14.26 5.15
CA GLU A 115 -8.05 13.70 4.42
C GLU A 115 -7.66 12.41 3.69
N LEU A 116 -6.45 12.35 3.12
CA LEU A 116 -5.94 11.11 2.52
C LEU A 116 -5.79 10.01 3.56
N HIS A 117 -5.17 10.27 4.72
CA HIS A 117 -5.02 9.26 5.77
C HIS A 117 -6.37 8.71 6.26
N GLU A 118 -7.38 9.56 6.42
CA GLU A 118 -8.73 9.15 6.82
C GLU A 118 -9.43 8.26 5.79
N LEU A 119 -9.15 8.46 4.49
CA LEU A 119 -9.73 7.68 3.39
C LEU A 119 -9.04 6.32 3.17
N HIS A 120 -7.89 6.08 3.79
CA HIS A 120 -7.14 4.83 3.64
C HIS A 120 -7.33 3.91 4.85
N PRO A 121 -7.27 2.57 4.65
CA PRO A 121 -7.32 1.62 5.76
C PRO A 121 -6.23 1.87 6.80
N GLU A 122 -6.60 1.80 8.08
CA GLU A 122 -5.65 1.92 9.17
C GLU A 122 -4.58 0.81 9.09
N GLY A 123 -3.31 1.21 9.11
CA GLY A 123 -2.19 0.27 9.01
C GLY A 123 -2.00 -0.32 7.61
N LEU A 124 -2.37 0.41 6.56
CA LEU A 124 -1.97 0.11 5.18
C LEU A 124 -0.44 -0.04 5.11
N PRO A 125 0.09 -1.21 4.71
CA PRO A 125 1.53 -1.46 4.75
C PRO A 125 2.32 -0.77 3.62
N ILE A 126 1.61 -0.28 2.60
CA ILE A 126 2.20 0.38 1.44
C ILE A 126 2.06 1.88 1.65
N ALA A 127 3.17 2.51 2.05
CA ALA A 127 3.21 3.95 2.30
C ALA A 127 3.20 4.73 0.97
N TYR A 128 2.22 5.61 0.77
CA TYR A 128 2.04 6.32 -0.51
C TYR A 128 3.16 7.34 -0.78
N ASP A 129 3.83 7.84 0.25
CA ASP A 129 4.99 8.73 0.17
C ASP A 129 6.24 8.02 -0.36
N VAL A 130 6.27 6.68 -0.32
CA VAL A 130 7.35 5.85 -0.86
C VAL A 130 6.97 5.21 -2.20
N TYR A 131 5.76 4.66 -2.30
CA TYR A 131 5.32 3.86 -3.44
C TYR A 131 4.43 4.61 -4.43
N GLY A 132 3.93 5.78 -4.05
CA GLY A 132 2.96 6.54 -4.85
C GLY A 132 1.53 6.02 -4.71
N CYS A 133 0.56 6.87 -5.01
CA CYS A 133 -0.86 6.56 -5.13
C CYS A 133 -1.15 5.61 -6.31
N THR A 134 -0.51 5.82 -7.46
CA THR A 134 -0.87 5.11 -8.70
C THR A 134 -0.51 3.64 -8.64
N VAL A 135 0.39 3.20 -7.74
CA VAL A 135 0.69 1.78 -7.52
C VAL A 135 -0.56 0.97 -7.19
N CYS A 136 -1.45 1.55 -6.39
CA CYS A 136 -2.71 0.97 -5.97
C CYS A 136 -3.89 1.57 -6.73
N HIS A 137 -3.83 2.82 -7.19
CA HIS A 137 -4.97 3.43 -7.87
C HIS A 137 -4.91 3.36 -9.39
N GLY A 138 -3.81 2.93 -10.03
CA GLY A 138 -3.67 3.08 -11.48
C GLY A 138 -3.57 4.56 -11.87
N GLY A 139 -3.93 4.95 -13.09
CA GLY A 139 -3.84 6.34 -13.54
C GLY A 139 -2.47 6.80 -14.02
N ASN A 140 -2.39 8.07 -14.39
CA ASN A 140 -1.18 8.74 -14.87
C ASN A 140 -0.62 9.69 -13.81
N GLY A 141 0.32 9.21 -13.00
CA GLY A 141 0.93 9.96 -11.92
C GLY A 141 1.68 11.23 -12.36
N ARG A 142 2.02 11.40 -13.64
CA ARG A 142 2.75 12.57 -14.13
C ARG A 142 1.84 13.72 -14.55
N ALA A 143 0.57 13.43 -14.81
CA ALA A 143 -0.39 14.40 -15.31
C ALA A 143 -0.77 15.41 -14.22
N LEU A 144 -1.03 16.64 -14.64
CA LEU A 144 -1.51 17.74 -13.79
C LEU A 144 -2.94 18.19 -14.16
N GLU A 145 -3.55 17.47 -15.10
CA GLU A 145 -4.94 17.64 -15.52
C GLU A 145 -5.73 16.44 -15.00
N SER A 146 -6.90 16.69 -14.41
CA SER A 146 -7.66 15.66 -13.67
C SER A 146 -8.05 14.49 -14.57
N GLU A 147 -8.55 14.78 -15.77
CA GLU A 147 -8.97 13.76 -16.74
C GLU A 147 -7.83 12.81 -17.10
N ARG A 148 -6.66 13.36 -17.45
CA ARG A 148 -5.48 12.57 -17.80
C ARG A 148 -4.89 11.83 -16.61
N ALA A 149 -4.91 12.45 -15.42
CA ALA A 149 -4.40 11.82 -14.21
C ALA A 149 -5.24 10.59 -13.82
N HIS A 150 -6.56 10.67 -14.01
CA HIS A 150 -7.49 9.60 -13.65
C HIS A 150 -7.77 8.59 -14.78
N GLU A 151 -7.19 8.76 -15.96
CA GLU A 151 -7.32 7.81 -17.07
C GLU A 151 -6.80 6.42 -16.66
N GLY A 152 -7.71 5.43 -16.60
CA GLY A 152 -7.38 4.09 -16.14
C GLY A 152 -7.11 3.98 -14.64
N SER A 153 -7.58 4.94 -13.84
CA SER A 153 -7.53 4.89 -12.38
C SER A 153 -8.73 4.15 -11.77
N HIS A 154 -8.54 3.65 -10.55
CA HIS A 154 -9.54 3.01 -9.70
C HIS A 154 -9.93 3.99 -8.59
N ALA A 155 -11.19 4.40 -8.58
CA ALA A 155 -11.69 5.42 -7.66
C ALA A 155 -11.73 4.96 -6.19
N ASP A 156 -11.95 3.67 -5.95
CA ASP A 156 -12.14 3.13 -4.61
C ASP A 156 -11.68 1.66 -4.50
N ARG A 157 -11.81 1.12 -3.28
CA ARG A 157 -11.49 -0.28 -2.93
C ARG A 157 -12.15 -1.29 -3.88
N LYS A 158 -13.44 -1.13 -4.16
CA LYS A 158 -14.21 -2.06 -4.98
C LYS A 158 -13.77 -2.00 -6.45
N ALA A 159 -13.49 -0.80 -6.94
CA ALA A 159 -12.96 -0.57 -8.27
C ALA A 159 -11.56 -1.18 -8.47
N MET A 160 -10.76 -1.30 -7.40
CA MET A 160 -9.46 -1.99 -7.41
C MET A 160 -9.62 -3.52 -7.40
N GLU A 161 -10.50 -4.06 -6.56
CA GLU A 161 -10.62 -5.50 -6.31
C GLU A 161 -10.93 -6.30 -7.59
N GLY A 162 -12.03 -5.96 -8.28
CA GLY A 162 -12.54 -6.74 -9.40
C GLY A 162 -11.53 -6.94 -10.55
N PRO A 163 -10.94 -5.86 -11.11
CA PRO A 163 -9.96 -5.99 -12.20
C PRO A 163 -8.71 -6.78 -11.79
N ARG A 164 -8.24 -6.63 -10.55
CA ARG A 164 -7.03 -7.30 -10.06
C ARG A 164 -7.25 -8.77 -9.76
N THR A 165 -8.46 -9.17 -9.38
CA THR A 165 -8.81 -10.58 -9.14
C THR A 165 -9.46 -11.25 -10.35
N ALA A 166 -9.57 -10.55 -11.49
CA ALA A 166 -10.13 -11.10 -12.73
C ALA A 166 -9.27 -12.24 -13.31
N SER A 167 -7.96 -12.22 -13.08
CA SER A 167 -7.04 -13.30 -13.45
C SER A 167 -5.78 -13.23 -12.58
N ALA A 168 -5.03 -14.33 -12.53
CA ALA A 168 -3.74 -14.35 -11.87
C ALA A 168 -2.76 -13.35 -12.52
N ASP A 169 -2.83 -13.17 -13.83
CA ASP A 169 -1.92 -12.29 -14.56
C ASP A 169 -2.15 -10.80 -14.23
N GLU A 170 -3.40 -10.37 -14.02
CA GLU A 170 -3.71 -9.03 -13.50
C GLU A 170 -3.16 -8.84 -12.08
N PHE A 171 -3.33 -9.83 -11.20
CA PHE A 171 -2.83 -9.68 -9.85
C PHE A 171 -1.30 -9.69 -9.79
N ILE A 172 -0.66 -10.54 -10.59
CA ILE A 172 0.79 -10.60 -10.74
C ILE A 172 1.34 -9.27 -11.29
N ARG A 173 0.63 -8.61 -12.22
CA ARG A 173 1.01 -7.26 -12.68
C ARG A 173 1.08 -6.27 -11.53
N MET A 174 0.10 -6.29 -10.62
CA MET A 174 0.13 -5.44 -9.42
C MET A 174 1.36 -5.74 -8.55
N TRP A 175 1.63 -7.01 -8.25
CA TRP A 175 2.80 -7.39 -7.45
C TRP A 175 4.12 -7.01 -8.12
N LYS A 176 4.26 -7.21 -9.43
CA LYS A 176 5.46 -6.78 -10.16
C LYS A 176 5.67 -5.26 -10.05
N ARG A 177 4.59 -4.48 -10.09
CA ARG A 177 4.65 -3.03 -9.90
C ARG A 177 5.15 -2.65 -8.51
N LEU A 178 4.76 -3.39 -7.47
CA LEU A 178 5.28 -3.20 -6.11
C LEU A 178 6.76 -3.58 -5.98
N ARG A 179 7.16 -4.68 -6.62
CA ARG A 179 8.56 -5.14 -6.68
C ARG A 179 9.46 -4.11 -7.35
N GLU A 180 9.06 -3.57 -8.50
CA GLU A 180 9.82 -2.52 -9.21
C GLU A 180 10.14 -1.34 -8.29
N LEU A 181 9.22 -1.03 -7.38
CA LEU A 181 9.37 0.08 -6.44
C LEU A 181 10.17 -0.26 -5.18
N ASN A 182 10.46 -1.55 -4.96
CA ASN A 182 11.25 -2.05 -3.84
C ASN A 182 12.23 -3.14 -4.30
N PRO A 183 13.31 -2.76 -4.99
CA PRO A 183 14.25 -3.69 -5.62
C PRO A 183 15.17 -4.42 -4.62
N GLU A 184 15.03 -4.20 -3.31
CA GLU A 184 15.91 -4.79 -2.28
C GLU A 184 15.88 -6.33 -2.20
N SER A 185 15.06 -7.02 -3.01
CA SER A 185 14.93 -8.48 -2.95
C SER A 185 14.93 -9.11 -4.35
N GLU A 186 15.98 -9.88 -4.65
CA GLU A 186 16.31 -10.37 -5.99
C GLU A 186 15.55 -11.63 -6.47
N GLU A 187 14.67 -12.28 -5.69
CA GLU A 187 14.02 -13.52 -6.16
C GLU A 187 12.53 -13.64 -5.80
N GLY A 188 11.70 -13.86 -6.83
CA GLY A 188 10.25 -14.13 -6.71
C GLY A 188 9.38 -12.92 -6.32
N LEU A 189 8.06 -13.14 -6.25
CA LEU A 189 7.09 -12.14 -5.77
C LEU A 189 6.57 -12.49 -4.36
N ARG A 190 7.42 -13.14 -3.54
CA ARG A 190 7.00 -13.65 -2.24
C ARG A 190 6.55 -12.54 -1.29
N VAL A 191 7.35 -11.49 -1.15
CA VAL A 191 7.03 -10.36 -0.25
C VAL A 191 5.78 -9.62 -0.74
N GLU A 192 5.68 -9.41 -2.05
CA GLU A 192 4.56 -8.72 -2.67
C GLU A 192 3.26 -9.53 -2.57
N SER A 193 3.38 -10.86 -2.60
CA SER A 193 2.24 -11.77 -2.46
C SER A 193 1.54 -11.74 -1.12
N PHE A 194 2.09 -11.05 -0.12
CA PHE A 194 1.37 -10.79 1.12
C PHE A 194 0.34 -9.67 0.98
N TYR A 195 0.43 -8.84 -0.07
CA TYR A 195 -0.51 -7.75 -0.32
C TYR A 195 -1.67 -8.20 -1.21
N GLY A 196 -2.88 -7.85 -0.81
CA GLY A 196 -4.13 -8.08 -1.49
C GLY A 196 -4.34 -7.07 -2.62
N PRO A 197 -5.43 -7.22 -3.40
CA PRO A 197 -5.70 -6.37 -4.56
C PRO A 197 -5.86 -4.88 -4.20
N THR A 198 -6.09 -4.55 -2.94
CA THR A 198 -6.26 -3.18 -2.43
C THR A 198 -5.00 -2.61 -1.77
N GLY A 199 -3.92 -3.40 -1.69
CA GLY A 199 -2.69 -3.03 -1.00
C GLY A 199 -2.63 -3.39 0.50
N GLU A 200 -3.75 -3.79 1.11
CA GLU A 200 -3.76 -4.35 2.46
C GLU A 200 -3.12 -5.73 2.51
N TYR A 201 -2.78 -6.22 3.71
CA TYR A 201 -2.38 -7.62 3.85
C TYR A 201 -3.53 -8.58 3.53
N GLN A 202 -3.23 -9.63 2.76
CA GLN A 202 -4.18 -10.70 2.50
C GLN A 202 -4.50 -11.51 3.76
N ILE A 203 -5.68 -12.12 3.73
CA ILE A 203 -6.18 -12.98 4.80
C ILE A 203 -5.56 -14.38 4.71
N TYR A 204 -5.07 -14.86 5.85
CA TYR A 204 -4.75 -16.27 6.04
C TYR A 204 -6.05 -17.06 6.28
N VAL A 205 -6.45 -17.87 5.31
CA VAL A 205 -7.73 -18.60 5.32
C VAL A 205 -7.67 -19.90 6.14
N GLY A 206 -6.46 -20.31 6.55
CA GLY A 206 -6.20 -21.46 7.39
C GLY A 206 -6.13 -22.79 6.62
N ARG A 207 -5.35 -23.73 7.16
CA ARG A 207 -5.06 -25.03 6.51
C ARG A 207 -6.30 -25.83 6.15
N ARG A 208 -7.40 -25.68 6.91
CA ARG A 208 -8.64 -26.43 6.69
C ARG A 208 -9.24 -26.11 5.32
N LYS A 209 -9.16 -24.85 4.85
CA LYS A 209 -9.65 -24.47 3.52
C LYS A 209 -8.85 -25.19 2.43
N CYS A 210 -7.52 -25.24 2.57
CA CYS A 210 -6.62 -25.92 1.64
C CYS A 210 -6.86 -27.44 1.61
N ILE A 211 -6.92 -28.08 2.79
CA ILE A 211 -7.04 -29.54 2.94
C ILE A 211 -8.33 -30.07 2.30
N ARG A 212 -9.43 -29.31 2.33
CA ARG A 212 -10.72 -29.72 1.73
C ARG A 212 -10.59 -30.12 0.26
N CYS A 213 -9.78 -29.38 -0.51
CA CYS A 213 -9.55 -29.65 -1.93
C CYS A 213 -8.30 -30.53 -2.11
N HIS A 214 -7.18 -30.17 -1.47
CA HIS A 214 -5.89 -30.85 -1.68
C HIS A 214 -5.86 -32.28 -1.14
N LYS A 215 -6.69 -32.67 -0.17
CA LYS A 215 -6.75 -34.07 0.29
C LYS A 215 -7.26 -35.01 -0.80
N LYS A 216 -8.08 -34.51 -1.74
CA LYS A 216 -8.60 -35.29 -2.87
C LYS A 216 -7.63 -35.29 -4.05
N MET A 217 -7.03 -34.14 -4.35
CA MET A 217 -6.18 -33.95 -5.54
C MET A 217 -4.71 -34.33 -5.32
N HIS A 218 -4.21 -34.14 -4.09
CA HIS A 218 -2.81 -34.32 -3.69
C HIS A 218 -2.74 -35.02 -2.31
N PRO A 219 -3.36 -36.21 -2.16
CA PRO A 219 -3.47 -36.89 -0.88
C PRO A 219 -2.10 -37.16 -0.23
N GLU A 220 -1.09 -37.52 -1.03
CA GLU A 220 0.26 -37.81 -0.58
C GLU A 220 0.95 -36.58 0.04
N HIS A 221 0.69 -35.38 -0.50
CA HIS A 221 1.24 -34.14 0.03
C HIS A 221 0.59 -33.79 1.37
N VAL A 222 -0.75 -33.83 1.44
CA VAL A 222 -1.50 -33.54 2.67
C VAL A 222 -1.16 -34.55 3.76
N GLU A 223 -1.06 -35.83 3.40
CA GLU A 223 -0.71 -36.90 4.32
C GLU A 223 0.70 -36.71 4.86
N ARG A 224 1.69 -36.48 3.98
CA ARG A 224 3.06 -36.19 4.40
C ARG A 224 3.12 -34.97 5.32
N TRP A 225 2.48 -33.86 4.98
CA TRP A 225 2.44 -32.68 5.84
C TRP A 225 1.82 -33.02 7.21
N SER A 226 0.67 -33.70 7.24
CA SER A 226 -0.06 -34.04 8.47
C SER A 226 0.67 -35.02 9.39
N LYS A 227 1.49 -35.91 8.81
CA LYS A 227 2.28 -36.92 9.53
C LYS A 227 3.66 -36.43 9.94
N THR A 228 4.14 -35.29 9.43
CA THR A 228 5.54 -34.85 9.60
C THR A 228 5.69 -33.55 10.41
N LYS A 229 6.91 -32.98 10.37
CA LYS A 229 7.61 -32.04 11.28
C LYS A 229 6.94 -30.69 11.57
N PHE A 230 5.69 -30.47 11.14
CA PHE A 230 5.00 -29.19 11.24
C PHE A 230 4.09 -29.05 12.49
N LYS A 231 4.08 -30.08 13.35
CA LYS A 231 3.55 -30.02 14.74
C LYS A 231 4.50 -29.29 15.70
N SER A 232 5.23 -28.31 15.19
CA SER A 232 6.28 -27.62 15.94
C SER A 232 5.72 -26.79 17.10
N PHE A 233 4.47 -26.34 17.02
CA PHE A 233 3.78 -25.63 18.11
C PHE A 233 3.50 -26.55 19.30
N GLU A 234 2.92 -27.73 19.06
CA GLU A 234 2.68 -28.75 20.10
C GLU A 234 3.99 -29.15 20.82
N ARG A 235 5.12 -29.09 20.10
CA ARG A 235 6.43 -29.39 20.66
C ARG A 235 6.92 -28.30 21.61
N ILE A 236 6.78 -27.01 21.25
CA ILE A 236 7.22 -25.89 22.09
C ILE A 236 6.28 -25.67 23.28
N GLU A 237 4.99 -25.97 23.15
CA GLU A 237 4.04 -25.88 24.27
C GLU A 237 4.42 -26.77 25.46
N LYS A 238 5.14 -27.85 25.20
CA LYS A 238 5.66 -28.78 26.20
C LYS A 238 6.98 -28.34 26.83
N GLU A 239 7.64 -27.33 26.26
CA GLU A 239 8.95 -26.88 26.73
C GLU A 239 8.85 -25.99 27.97
N PRO A 240 9.71 -26.18 28.98
CA PRO A 240 9.62 -25.44 30.24
C PRO A 240 9.87 -23.94 30.04
N ASP A 241 10.80 -23.56 29.15
CA ASP A 241 11.09 -22.17 28.82
C ASP A 241 9.90 -21.46 28.18
N TYR A 242 9.16 -22.15 27.32
CA TYR A 242 7.95 -21.58 26.73
C TYR A 242 6.82 -21.47 27.76
N ARG A 243 6.63 -22.50 28.60
CA ARG A 243 5.56 -22.51 29.63
C ARG A 243 5.78 -21.45 30.70
N LYS A 244 7.01 -21.29 31.18
CA LYS A 244 7.37 -20.28 32.20
C LYS A 244 7.75 -18.92 31.59
N GLY A 245 7.93 -18.85 30.27
CA GLY A 245 8.33 -17.64 29.58
C GLY A 245 7.26 -16.57 29.59
N SER A 246 7.70 -15.31 29.57
CA SER A 246 6.83 -14.15 29.45
C SER A 246 6.11 -14.13 28.09
N THR A 247 5.09 -13.28 27.97
CA THR A 247 4.40 -13.03 26.70
C THR A 247 5.37 -12.61 25.59
N GLU A 248 6.34 -11.74 25.89
CA GLU A 248 7.37 -11.34 24.91
C GLU A 248 8.32 -12.48 24.54
N TYR A 249 8.61 -13.41 25.46
CA TYR A 249 9.36 -14.62 25.13
C TYR A 249 8.60 -15.50 24.14
N LYS A 250 7.32 -15.77 24.39
CA LYS A 250 6.46 -16.59 23.52
C LYS A 250 6.35 -16.00 22.11
N LYS A 251 6.28 -14.67 21.99
CA LYS A 251 6.27 -13.96 20.70
C LYS A 251 7.52 -14.24 19.85
N LYS A 252 8.68 -14.48 20.47
CA LYS A 252 9.89 -14.90 19.73
C LYS A 252 9.72 -16.30 19.10
N CYS A 253 8.98 -17.19 19.74
CA CYS A 253 8.69 -18.52 19.23
C CYS A 253 7.67 -18.49 18.08
N TYR A 254 6.70 -17.57 18.12
CA TYR A 254 5.64 -17.48 17.10
C TYR A 254 6.19 -17.24 15.69
N LYS A 255 7.29 -16.49 15.56
CA LYS A 255 7.98 -16.25 14.28
C LYS A 255 8.29 -17.53 13.48
N CYS A 256 8.47 -18.67 14.14
CA CYS A 256 8.86 -19.93 13.48
C CYS A 256 7.89 -21.09 13.73
N HIS A 257 7.05 -21.00 14.76
CA HIS A 257 6.17 -22.10 15.19
C HIS A 257 4.69 -21.83 14.91
N THR A 258 4.35 -20.74 14.22
CA THR A 258 2.97 -20.41 13.84
C THR A 258 2.91 -20.04 12.36
N THR A 259 1.70 -19.91 11.84
CA THR A 259 1.43 -19.46 10.47
C THR A 259 0.90 -18.04 10.48
N GLY A 260 1.46 -17.19 9.62
CA GLY A 260 1.03 -15.80 9.47
C GLY A 260 1.32 -14.91 10.67
N TYR A 261 2.45 -15.13 11.36
CA TYR A 261 2.87 -14.22 12.43
C TYR A 261 3.21 -12.85 11.88
N ARG A 262 2.49 -11.83 12.36
CA ARG A 262 2.70 -10.41 12.07
C ARG A 262 3.46 -9.77 13.21
N GLU A 263 4.68 -9.27 12.93
CA GLU A 263 5.54 -8.68 13.96
C GLU A 263 4.99 -7.36 14.50
N ASP A 264 4.38 -6.56 13.63
CA ASP A 264 3.79 -5.26 13.93
C ASP A 264 2.57 -5.39 14.84
N LYS A 265 1.70 -6.37 14.55
CA LYS A 265 0.50 -6.65 15.37
C LYS A 265 0.76 -7.65 16.50
N LYS A 266 1.91 -8.32 16.50
CA LYS A 266 2.30 -9.38 17.44
C LYS A 266 1.26 -10.51 17.54
N VAL A 267 0.58 -10.85 16.44
CA VAL A 267 -0.45 -11.89 16.34
C VAL A 267 -0.10 -12.90 15.24
N TYR A 268 -0.66 -14.11 15.31
CA TYR A 268 -0.56 -15.12 14.26
C TYR A 268 -1.95 -15.61 13.85
N SER A 269 -2.06 -16.18 12.64
CA SER A 269 -3.32 -16.65 12.07
C SER A 269 -3.67 -18.07 12.49
N GLU A 270 -2.68 -18.97 12.56
CA GLU A 270 -2.91 -20.37 12.94
C GLU A 270 -1.72 -20.93 13.76
N PRO A 271 -1.95 -21.72 14.83
CA PRO A 271 -0.87 -22.41 15.53
C PRO A 271 -0.28 -23.53 14.66
N GLY A 272 1.04 -23.69 14.74
CA GLY A 272 1.79 -24.63 13.91
C GLY A 272 2.17 -24.07 12.54
N VAL A 273 2.99 -24.83 11.82
CA VAL A 273 3.44 -24.47 10.47
C VAL A 273 2.46 -25.10 9.45
N GLY A 274 1.43 -24.33 9.11
CA GLY A 274 0.38 -24.71 8.16
C GLY A 274 0.80 -24.54 6.70
N CYS A 275 -0.12 -24.81 5.78
CA CYS A 275 0.10 -24.68 4.33
C CYS A 275 0.58 -23.27 3.95
N GLU A 276 -0.04 -22.25 4.54
CA GLU A 276 0.20 -20.83 4.25
C GLU A 276 1.52 -20.31 4.84
N ALA A 277 2.18 -21.06 5.73
CA ALA A 277 3.52 -20.70 6.20
C ALA A 277 4.56 -20.78 5.06
N CYS A 278 4.35 -21.71 4.12
CA CYS A 278 5.20 -21.87 2.95
C CYS A 278 4.63 -21.17 1.72
N HIS A 279 3.31 -21.25 1.50
CA HIS A 279 2.66 -20.75 0.28
C HIS A 279 2.14 -19.30 0.35
N GLY A 280 2.23 -18.64 1.50
CA GLY A 280 1.66 -17.30 1.68
C GLY A 280 0.16 -17.31 2.00
N PRO A 281 -0.46 -16.15 2.19
CA PRO A 281 -1.87 -16.02 2.58
C PRO A 281 -2.80 -16.52 1.48
N GLY A 282 -3.78 -17.36 1.82
CA GLY A 282 -4.59 -18.10 0.87
C GLY A 282 -5.82 -17.41 0.33
N GLU A 283 -6.08 -16.15 0.71
CA GLU A 283 -7.28 -15.40 0.30
C GLU A 283 -7.51 -15.48 -1.22
N VAL A 284 -6.67 -14.82 -2.01
CA VAL A 284 -6.90 -14.71 -3.46
C VAL A 284 -6.69 -16.05 -4.17
N TYR A 285 -5.73 -16.87 -3.73
CA TYR A 285 -5.54 -18.22 -4.30
C TYR A 285 -6.83 -19.03 -4.19
N SER A 286 -7.47 -18.99 -3.01
CA SER A 286 -8.64 -19.80 -2.73
C SER A 286 -9.88 -19.35 -3.49
N HIS A 287 -10.05 -18.06 -3.75
CA HIS A 287 -11.14 -17.52 -4.56
C HIS A 287 -10.98 -17.95 -6.03
N LEU A 288 -9.78 -17.76 -6.61
CA LEU A 288 -9.52 -18.17 -7.99
C LEU A 288 -9.67 -19.69 -8.19
N MET A 289 -9.10 -20.50 -7.28
CA MET A 289 -9.22 -21.96 -7.36
C MET A 289 -10.66 -22.47 -7.18
N ALA A 290 -11.51 -21.71 -6.47
CA ALA A 290 -12.92 -22.05 -6.26
C ALA A 290 -13.82 -21.71 -7.45
N GLY A 291 -13.28 -21.08 -8.51
CA GLY A 291 -14.04 -20.69 -9.69
C GLY A 291 -14.67 -19.30 -9.62
N GLU A 292 -14.35 -18.51 -8.58
CA GLU A 292 -14.81 -17.13 -8.48
C GLU A 292 -14.11 -16.25 -9.54
N HIS A 293 -14.78 -15.18 -9.98
CA HIS A 293 -14.25 -14.26 -11.01
C HIS A 293 -13.82 -14.91 -12.33
N LYS A 294 -14.45 -16.04 -12.71
CA LYS A 294 -14.05 -16.87 -13.88
C LYS A 294 -12.67 -17.53 -13.73
N GLY A 295 -12.12 -17.56 -12.51
CA GLY A 295 -10.89 -18.26 -12.20
C GLY A 295 -11.05 -19.78 -12.31
N ASP A 296 -9.93 -20.48 -12.24
CA ASP A 296 -9.88 -21.92 -12.10
C ASP A 296 -8.68 -22.35 -11.25
N VAL A 297 -8.49 -23.66 -11.12
CA VAL A 297 -7.35 -24.23 -10.39
C VAL A 297 -6.01 -23.74 -10.97
N LYS A 298 -5.91 -23.54 -12.30
CA LYS A 298 -4.67 -23.11 -12.95
C LYS A 298 -4.34 -21.66 -12.63
N GLU A 299 -5.34 -20.78 -12.57
CA GLU A 299 -5.17 -19.38 -12.18
C GLU A 299 -4.62 -19.28 -10.75
N GLY A 300 -5.22 -20.00 -9.80
CA GLY A 300 -4.68 -20.06 -8.44
C GLY A 300 -3.26 -20.67 -8.38
N GLN A 301 -2.98 -21.70 -9.20
CA GLN A 301 -1.64 -22.30 -9.28
C GLN A 301 -0.57 -21.33 -9.79
N LYS A 302 -0.90 -20.44 -10.75
CA LYS A 302 0.03 -19.40 -11.23
C LYS A 302 0.52 -18.53 -10.07
N LEU A 303 -0.42 -18.05 -9.25
CA LEU A 303 -0.11 -17.19 -8.10
C LEU A 303 0.78 -17.90 -7.07
N VAL A 304 0.47 -19.16 -6.73
CA VAL A 304 1.26 -19.93 -5.76
C VAL A 304 2.67 -20.21 -6.29
N ARG A 305 2.83 -20.46 -7.60
CA ARG A 305 4.15 -20.73 -8.20
C ARG A 305 5.08 -19.52 -8.18
N ILE A 306 4.57 -18.31 -8.44
CA ILE A 306 5.39 -17.10 -8.49
C ILE A 306 5.71 -16.50 -7.10
N SER A 307 4.87 -16.81 -6.11
CA SER A 307 5.03 -16.36 -4.72
C SER A 307 5.85 -17.33 -3.86
N PHE A 308 6.00 -18.58 -4.29
CA PHE A 308 6.81 -19.56 -3.57
C PHE A 308 8.31 -19.33 -3.82
N ASP A 309 9.07 -19.41 -2.72
CA ASP A 309 10.53 -19.34 -2.71
C ASP A 309 11.04 -20.29 -1.62
N PHE A 310 12.01 -21.14 -1.97
CA PHE A 310 12.66 -22.09 -1.07
C PHE A 310 13.42 -21.42 0.09
N LYS A 311 13.83 -20.16 -0.05
CA LYS A 311 14.46 -19.38 1.04
C LYS A 311 13.57 -19.25 2.27
N ILE A 312 12.26 -19.50 2.17
CA ILE A 312 11.34 -19.57 3.32
C ILE A 312 11.80 -20.50 4.44
N CYS A 313 12.46 -21.60 4.08
CA CYS A 313 13.02 -22.52 5.06
C CYS A 313 14.00 -21.77 5.98
N GLY A 314 14.79 -20.87 5.40
CA GLY A 314 15.76 -20.00 6.07
C GLY A 314 15.15 -18.94 6.98
N ASN A 315 13.84 -18.69 6.94
CA ASN A 315 13.22 -17.78 7.93
C ASN A 315 13.19 -18.40 9.34
N CYS A 316 13.26 -19.73 9.42
CA CYS A 316 13.21 -20.50 10.66
C CYS A 316 14.48 -21.31 10.91
N HIS A 317 15.02 -21.94 9.86
CA HIS A 317 16.18 -22.82 9.94
C HIS A 317 17.50 -22.04 9.82
N VAL A 318 17.72 -21.11 10.75
CA VAL A 318 19.00 -20.38 10.86
C VAL A 318 19.84 -20.90 12.02
N PRO A 319 21.18 -20.87 11.90
CA PRO A 319 22.07 -21.10 13.04
C PRO A 319 21.68 -20.22 14.21
N LYS A 320 21.81 -20.76 15.42
CA LYS A 320 21.59 -20.02 16.69
C LYS A 320 20.16 -19.51 16.93
N ARG A 321 19.16 -19.87 16.11
CA ARG A 321 17.74 -19.45 16.30
C ARG A 321 17.13 -19.83 17.64
N HIS A 322 17.73 -20.78 18.36
CA HIS A 322 17.31 -21.24 19.69
C HIS A 322 18.28 -20.83 20.81
N GLU A 323 19.26 -19.97 20.56
CA GLU A 323 20.22 -19.56 21.61
C GLU A 323 19.56 -18.80 22.76
N MET A 324 18.44 -18.10 22.52
CA MET A 324 17.68 -17.45 23.60
C MET A 324 17.20 -18.43 24.69
N ARG A 325 17.14 -19.73 24.37
CA ARG A 325 16.79 -20.78 25.34
C ARG A 325 17.95 -21.07 26.30
N LYS A 326 19.20 -20.83 25.88
CA LYS A 326 20.41 -21.08 26.70
C LYS A 326 20.39 -20.24 27.97
N GLU A 327 19.95 -18.98 27.89
CA GLU A 327 19.84 -18.09 29.05
C GLU A 327 18.85 -18.62 30.09
N TYR A 328 17.68 -19.09 29.65
CA TYR A 328 16.69 -19.71 30.53
C TYR A 328 17.25 -20.93 31.26
N PHE A 329 17.94 -21.83 30.55
CA PHE A 329 18.51 -23.03 31.16
C PHE A 329 19.74 -22.75 32.03
N LYS A 330 20.55 -21.73 31.70
CA LYS A 330 21.64 -21.25 32.57
C LYS A 330 21.08 -20.68 33.88
N GLY A 331 20.03 -19.86 33.82
CA GLY A 331 19.38 -19.30 35.01
C GLY A 331 18.85 -20.39 35.96
N ILE A 332 18.28 -21.47 35.42
CA ILE A 332 17.84 -22.64 36.22
C ILE A 332 19.01 -23.37 36.87
N ALA A 333 20.14 -23.50 36.17
CA ALA A 333 21.32 -24.18 36.69
C ALA A 333 22.00 -23.42 37.84
N HIS A 334 21.79 -22.09 37.95
CA HIS A 334 22.28 -21.26 39.06
C HIS A 334 21.27 -21.12 40.22
N MET A 335 20.05 -21.67 40.07
CA MET A 335 19.01 -21.71 41.13
C MET A 335 18.90 -23.08 41.81
N LYS A 336 19.72 -24.05 41.39
CA LYS A 336 19.97 -25.31 42.10
C LYS A 336 21.33 -25.21 42.76
#